data_AF-A0A6S6XT66-F1
#
_entry.id   AF-A0A6S6XT66-F1
#
_cell.length_a   1.000
_cell.length_b   1.000
_cell.length_c   1.000
_cell.angle_alpha   90.00
_cell.angle_beta   90.00
_cell.angle_gamma   90.00
#
_symmetry.space_group_name_H-M   'P 1'
#
loop_
_entity.id
_entity.type
_entity.pdbx_description
1 polymer ?
#
loop_
_entity_poly.entity_id
_entity_poly.type
_entity_poly.pdbx_seq_one_letter_code
_entity_poly.pdbx_strand_id
1 'polypeptide(L)'
;MNIAGIIHESLNDGDGIRTVIFISGCKHNCYNCQNKRLFNFHYGKSFDKSMQDYLINYIKTDQLVDGITLSGGDPLYSAKELIPFLQRVKQECPEKDIWMYTGFSYEEIKNEEILKYIDILVDGQFIDSLKDRTLKFRGSSNQRIIDIQKSLANHKIILYKC
;
A
#
# COMPACT_ATOMS: atom_id res chain seq x y z
N MET A 1 -11.60 4.21 9.77
CA MET A 1 -11.64 3.26 8.64
C MET A 1 -11.51 1.84 9.18
N ASN A 2 -11.83 0.84 8.37
CA ASN A 2 -11.60 -0.56 8.75
C ASN A 2 -10.45 -1.17 7.94
N ILE A 3 -9.83 -2.20 8.52
CA ILE A 3 -8.92 -3.10 7.82
C ILE A 3 -9.48 -4.51 7.83
N ALA A 4 -9.28 -5.22 6.73
CA ALA A 4 -9.70 -6.60 6.53
C ALA A 4 -8.83 -7.60 7.28
N GLY A 5 -7.56 -7.27 7.45
CA GLY A 5 -6.56 -8.14 8.04
C GLY A 5 -5.17 -7.53 7.98
N ILE A 6 -4.25 -8.22 8.65
CA ILE A 6 -2.82 -7.91 8.68
C ILE A 6 -2.11 -9.22 8.36
N ILE A 7 -1.09 -9.16 7.50
CA ILE A 7 -0.06 -10.19 7.41
C ILE A 7 1.20 -9.57 8.00
N HIS A 8 1.71 -10.16 9.07
CA HIS A 8 2.87 -9.60 9.78
C HIS A 8 4.16 -9.69 8.97
N GLU A 9 4.34 -10.81 8.25
CA GLU A 9 5.53 -11.12 7.49
C GLU A 9 5.15 -11.63 6.09
N SER A 10 5.41 -10.84 5.06
CA SER A 10 5.25 -11.22 3.66
C SER A 10 6.50 -10.92 2.86
N LEU A 11 6.86 -11.84 1.97
CA LEU A 11 7.90 -11.67 0.95
C LEU A 11 7.33 -11.36 -0.44
N ASN A 12 5.99 -11.30 -0.57
CA ASN A 12 5.30 -11.17 -1.87
C ASN A 12 4.73 -9.77 -2.11
N ASP A 13 4.78 -8.88 -1.13
CA ASP A 13 4.05 -7.60 -1.12
C ASP A 13 4.98 -6.37 -1.16
N GLY A 14 6.25 -6.58 -1.52
CA GLY A 14 7.28 -5.57 -1.65
C GLY A 14 8.65 -6.16 -1.35
N ASP A 15 9.71 -5.37 -1.58
CA ASP A 15 11.06 -5.81 -1.25
C ASP A 15 11.27 -5.87 0.27
N GLY A 16 11.99 -6.91 0.68
CA GLY A 16 12.18 -7.24 2.10
C GLY A 16 10.97 -7.94 2.72
N ILE A 17 11.00 -8.10 4.05
CA ILE A 17 9.88 -8.64 4.82
C ILE A 17 8.90 -7.49 5.11
N ARG A 18 7.67 -7.62 4.63
CA ARG A 18 6.62 -6.60 4.76
C ARG A 18 5.59 -6.98 5.80
N THR A 19 5.21 -6.02 6.65
CA THR A 19 3.89 -6.08 7.30
C THR A 19 2.84 -5.49 6.38
N VAL A 20 1.92 -6.32 5.90
CA VAL A 20 0.87 -5.94 4.95
C VAL A 20 -0.41 -5.62 5.69
N ILE A 21 -0.95 -4.42 5.43
CA ILE A 21 -2.20 -3.93 6.01
C ILE A 21 -3.26 -3.90 4.90
N PHE A 22 -4.26 -4.76 5.00
CA PHE A 22 -5.33 -4.85 4.00
C PHE A 22 -6.44 -3.86 4.34
N ILE A 23 -6.47 -2.72 3.67
CA ILE A 23 -7.46 -1.66 3.86
C ILE A 23 -8.83 -2.10 3.30
N SER A 24 -9.90 -1.84 4.02
CA SER A 24 -11.27 -2.09 3.55
C SER A 24 -11.82 -0.87 2.79
N GLY A 25 -12.51 -1.11 1.69
CA GLY A 25 -13.08 -0.08 0.82
C GLY A 25 -12.36 0.01 -0.53
N CYS A 26 -13.12 -0.17 -1.61
CA CYS A 26 -12.64 0.01 -2.98
C CYS A 26 -13.83 0.19 -3.92
N LYS A 27 -13.74 1.15 -4.86
CA LYS A 27 -14.79 1.41 -5.85
C LYS A 27 -14.39 1.07 -7.29
N HIS A 28 -13.17 0.57 -7.54
CA HIS A 28 -12.72 0.21 -8.89
C HIS A 28 -13.52 -0.94 -9.51
N ASN A 29 -13.95 -1.90 -8.70
CA ASN A 29 -14.74 -3.06 -9.15
C ASN A 29 -14.05 -3.87 -10.28
N CYS A 30 -12.74 -4.09 -10.18
CA CYS A 30 -11.97 -4.78 -11.20
C CYS A 30 -12.53 -6.19 -11.49
N TYR A 31 -12.55 -6.57 -12.77
CA TYR A 31 -12.94 -7.92 -13.18
C TYR A 31 -12.04 -8.97 -12.51
N ASN A 32 -12.66 -10.04 -12.00
CA ASN A 32 -11.98 -11.10 -11.23
C ASN A 32 -11.12 -10.60 -10.05
N CYS A 33 -11.49 -9.48 -9.41
CA CYS A 33 -10.87 -9.05 -8.17
C CYS A 33 -10.86 -10.17 -7.12
N GLN A 34 -9.70 -10.46 -6.53
CA GLN A 34 -9.54 -11.47 -5.48
C GLN A 34 -10.16 -11.01 -4.15
N ASN A 35 -10.29 -9.70 -3.97
CA ASN A 35 -10.68 -9.05 -2.74
C ASN A 35 -12.10 -8.46 -2.80
N LYS A 36 -13.07 -9.11 -3.47
CA LYS A 36 -14.45 -8.57 -3.65
C LYS A 36 -15.13 -8.14 -2.34
N ARG A 37 -14.82 -8.80 -1.22
CA ARG A 37 -15.35 -8.44 0.11
C ARG A 37 -14.93 -7.02 0.53
N LEU A 38 -13.79 -6.55 0.04
CA LEU A 38 -13.21 -5.26 0.37
C LEU A 38 -13.83 -4.11 -0.43
N PHE A 39 -14.83 -4.36 -1.27
CA PHE A 39 -15.71 -3.31 -1.78
C PHE A 39 -16.57 -2.70 -0.66
N ASN A 40 -16.83 -3.46 0.42
CA ASN A 40 -17.48 -2.95 1.60
C ASN A 40 -16.48 -2.22 2.52
N PHE A 41 -16.66 -0.91 2.66
CA PHE A 41 -15.85 -0.03 3.52
C PHE A 41 -15.92 -0.40 5.02
N HIS A 42 -16.95 -1.12 5.44
CA HIS A 42 -17.14 -1.57 6.81
C HIS A 42 -16.67 -3.03 7.05
N TYR A 43 -16.11 -3.70 6.04
CA TYR A 43 -15.59 -5.05 6.23
C TYR A 43 -14.40 -5.07 7.20
N GLY A 44 -14.28 -6.13 8.01
CA GLY A 44 -13.14 -6.32 8.91
C GLY A 44 -13.27 -5.57 10.24
N LYS A 45 -12.14 -5.11 10.79
CA LYS A 45 -12.05 -4.50 12.13
C LYS A 45 -11.74 -3.00 12.03
N SER A 46 -12.17 -2.24 13.03
CA SER A 46 -11.82 -0.82 13.16
C SER A 46 -10.30 -0.66 13.25
N PHE A 47 -9.75 0.25 12.44
CA PHE A 47 -8.34 0.65 12.50
C PHE A 47 -8.15 1.83 13.47
N ASP A 48 -8.53 1.58 14.71
CA ASP A 48 -8.47 2.58 15.77
C ASP A 48 -7.04 2.81 16.30
N LYS A 49 -6.92 3.73 17.24
CA LYS A 49 -5.64 4.09 17.87
C LYS A 49 -4.94 2.88 18.51
N SER A 50 -5.69 1.98 19.15
CA SER A 50 -5.11 0.80 19.81
C SER A 50 -4.46 -0.13 18.80
N MET A 51 -5.13 -0.37 17.66
CA MET A 51 -4.58 -1.17 16.58
C MET A 51 -3.37 -0.51 15.91
N GLN A 52 -3.41 0.81 15.72
CA GLN A 52 -2.28 1.58 15.19
C GLN A 52 -1.06 1.53 16.12
N ASP A 53 -1.27 1.70 17.43
CA ASP A 53 -0.21 1.62 18.44
C ASP A 53 0.42 0.23 18.47
N TYR A 54 -0.40 -0.83 18.40
CA TYR A 54 0.07 -2.20 18.29
C TYR A 54 0.95 -2.42 17.05
N LEU A 55 0.49 -2.00 15.87
CA LEU A 55 1.23 -2.17 14.63
C LEU A 55 2.55 -1.43 14.64
N ILE A 56 2.55 -0.15 15.04
CA ILE A 56 3.78 0.66 15.13
C ILE A 56 4.75 -0.02 16.08
N ASN A 57 4.30 -0.48 17.25
CA ASN A 57 5.17 -1.18 18.18
C ASN A 57 5.74 -2.47 17.56
N TYR A 58 4.91 -3.28 16.89
CA TYR A 58 5.36 -4.50 16.21
C TYR A 58 6.46 -4.19 15.18
N ILE A 59 6.20 -3.28 14.23
CA ILE A 59 7.13 -2.90 13.16
C ILE A 59 8.41 -2.28 13.72
N LYS A 60 8.32 -1.53 14.82
CA LYS A 60 9.46 -0.91 15.49
C LYS A 60 10.36 -1.94 16.18
N THR A 61 9.77 -2.94 16.82
CA THR A 61 10.52 -3.94 17.61
C THR A 61 11.06 -5.09 16.77
N ASP A 62 10.38 -5.44 15.69
CA ASP A 62 10.80 -6.52 14.81
C ASP A 62 11.90 -6.02 13.86
N GLN A 63 13.11 -6.51 14.07
CA GLN A 63 14.26 -6.14 13.26
C GLN A 63 14.23 -6.78 11.87
N LEU A 64 13.44 -7.84 11.67
CA LEU A 64 13.34 -8.52 10.39
C LEU A 64 12.38 -7.80 9.43
N VAL A 65 11.38 -7.09 9.94
CA VAL A 65 10.41 -6.35 9.11
C VAL A 65 11.09 -5.14 8.46
N ASP A 66 11.23 -5.09 7.15
CA ASP A 66 11.87 -3.98 6.44
C ASP A 66 10.93 -2.77 6.27
N GLY A 67 9.62 -3.01 6.28
CA GLY A 67 8.63 -1.94 6.16
C GLY A 67 7.19 -2.43 6.12
N ILE A 68 6.29 -1.52 5.74
CA ILE A 68 4.86 -1.83 5.60
C ILE A 68 4.38 -1.76 4.16
N THR A 69 3.36 -2.53 3.85
CA THR A 69 2.64 -2.44 2.57
C THR A 69 1.15 -2.16 2.83
N LEU A 70 0.64 -1.07 2.27
CA LEU A 70 -0.79 -0.77 2.23
C LEU A 70 -1.42 -1.42 0.99
N SER A 71 -2.35 -2.35 1.20
CA SER A 71 -2.98 -3.13 0.12
C SER A 71 -4.46 -3.42 0.45
N GLY A 72 -5.05 -4.44 -0.17
CA GLY A 72 -6.42 -4.91 0.09
C GLY A 72 -7.45 -4.37 -0.89
N GLY A 73 -8.26 -3.42 -0.43
CA GLY A 73 -9.15 -2.63 -1.26
C GLY A 73 -8.33 -1.63 -2.08
N ASP A 74 -8.61 -0.34 -1.91
CA ASP A 74 -7.71 0.69 -2.38
C ASP A 74 -7.45 1.71 -1.25
N PRO A 75 -6.22 1.76 -0.69
CA PRO A 75 -5.86 2.67 0.39
C PRO A 75 -6.22 4.14 0.12
N LEU A 76 -6.27 4.57 -1.14
CA LEU A 76 -6.59 5.97 -1.46
C LEU A 76 -8.01 6.38 -1.08
N TYR A 77 -8.98 5.46 -1.04
CA TYR A 77 -10.32 5.83 -0.56
C TYR A 77 -10.36 6.13 0.95
N SER A 78 -9.31 5.79 1.69
CA SER A 78 -9.14 6.12 3.11
C SER A 78 -7.92 7.00 3.38
N ALA A 79 -7.40 7.70 2.36
CA ALA A 79 -6.15 8.45 2.44
C ALA A 79 -6.12 9.44 3.63
N LYS A 80 -7.20 10.22 3.83
CA LYS A 80 -7.29 11.20 4.93
C LYS A 80 -7.16 10.56 6.31
N GLU A 81 -7.65 9.33 6.47
CA GLU A 81 -7.60 8.59 7.74
C GLU A 81 -6.27 7.87 7.92
N LEU A 82 -5.59 7.53 6.81
CA LEU A 82 -4.27 6.91 6.79
C LEU A 82 -3.14 7.89 7.07
N ILE A 83 -3.23 9.14 6.60
CA ILE A 83 -2.14 10.12 6.71
C ILE A 83 -1.59 10.27 8.15
N PRO A 84 -2.43 10.44 9.20
CA PRO A 84 -1.91 10.54 10.58
C PRO A 84 -1.15 9.29 11.03
N PHE A 85 -1.58 8.10 10.60
CA PHE A 85 -0.87 6.85 10.88
C PHE A 85 0.47 6.80 10.16
N LEU A 86 0.53 7.17 8.87
CA LEU A 86 1.78 7.16 8.09
C LEU A 86 2.80 8.19 8.59
N GLN A 87 2.34 9.36 9.05
CA GLN A 87 3.19 10.34 9.74
C GLN A 87 3.88 9.71 10.95
N ARG A 88 3.11 8.97 11.77
CA ARG A 88 3.66 8.26 12.92
C ARG A 88 4.63 7.16 12.52
N VAL A 89 4.34 6.39 11.47
CA VAL A 89 5.29 5.37 10.97
C VAL A 89 6.62 6.03 10.57
N LYS A 90 6.60 7.12 9.80
CA LYS A 90 7.82 7.85 9.42
C LYS A 90 8.57 8.46 10.61
N GLN A 91 7.87 8.87 11.66
CA GLN A 91 8.47 9.44 12.86
C GLN A 91 9.05 8.39 13.81
N GLU A 92 8.30 7.33 14.06
CA GLU A 92 8.61 6.31 15.08
C GLU A 92 9.44 5.15 14.53
N CYS A 93 9.39 4.93 13.21
CA CYS A 93 10.08 3.88 12.46
C CYS A 93 10.79 4.45 11.20
N PRO A 94 11.70 5.44 11.33
CA PRO A 94 12.25 6.18 10.19
C PRO A 94 13.02 5.32 9.16
N GLU A 95 13.56 4.19 9.59
CA GLU A 95 14.29 3.24 8.74
C GLU A 95 13.37 2.30 7.94
N LYS A 96 12.06 2.33 8.19
CA LYS A 96 11.08 1.43 7.58
C LYS A 96 10.38 2.13 6.42
N ASP A 97 10.46 1.56 5.23
CA ASP A 97 9.81 2.13 4.05
C ASP A 97 8.32 1.72 3.97
N ILE A 98 7.57 2.45 3.15
CA ILE A 98 6.12 2.34 3.01
C ILE A 98 5.80 2.11 1.54
N TRP A 99 5.26 0.93 1.25
CA TRP A 99 4.71 0.57 -0.05
C TRP A 99 3.21 0.78 -0.06
N MET A 100 2.64 1.14 -1.21
CA MET A 100 1.20 1.25 -1.40
C MET A 100 0.78 0.71 -2.75
N TYR A 101 -0.23 -0.15 -2.75
CA TYR A 101 -0.92 -0.61 -3.96
C TYR A 101 -2.16 0.23 -4.18
N THR A 102 -2.42 0.62 -5.42
CA THR A 102 -3.63 1.35 -5.77
C THR A 102 -4.07 1.05 -7.20
N GLY A 103 -5.39 1.12 -7.45
CA GLY A 103 -5.95 1.02 -8.79
C GLY A 103 -5.84 2.32 -9.60
N PHE A 104 -5.49 3.43 -8.95
CA PHE A 104 -5.25 4.70 -9.65
C PHE A 104 -3.86 4.73 -10.28
N SER A 105 -3.71 5.45 -11.39
CA SER A 105 -2.39 5.79 -11.95
C SER A 105 -1.75 6.94 -11.18
N TYR A 106 -0.42 6.98 -11.13
CA TYR A 106 0.33 8.08 -10.53
C TYR A 106 -0.11 9.45 -11.07
N GLU A 107 -0.40 9.56 -12.37
CA GLU A 107 -0.83 10.81 -13.00
C GLU A 107 -2.15 11.33 -12.43
N GLU A 108 -3.07 10.44 -12.04
CA GLU A 108 -4.34 10.80 -11.39
C GLU A 108 -4.13 11.31 -9.97
N ILE A 109 -3.11 10.81 -9.27
CA ILE A 109 -2.95 10.99 -7.82
C ILE A 109 -1.71 11.80 -7.44
N LYS A 110 -0.95 12.33 -8.40
CA LYS A 110 0.32 13.04 -8.16
C LYS A 110 0.23 14.22 -7.19
N ASN A 111 -0.97 14.75 -6.97
CA ASN A 111 -1.24 15.87 -6.05
C ASN A 111 -1.80 15.39 -4.69
N GLU A 112 -2.01 14.10 -4.49
CA GLU A 112 -2.51 13.55 -3.24
C GLU A 112 -1.45 13.67 -2.14
N GLU A 113 -1.85 14.22 -1.00
CA GLU A 113 -0.94 14.49 0.11
C GLU A 113 -0.28 13.21 0.65
N ILE A 114 -1.00 12.09 0.61
CA ILE A 114 -0.52 10.80 1.11
C ILE A 114 0.79 10.36 0.45
N LEU A 115 1.05 10.75 -0.81
CA LEU A 115 2.27 10.39 -1.53
C LEU A 115 3.54 10.91 -0.87
N LYS A 116 3.45 11.97 -0.04
CA LYS A 116 4.60 12.47 0.74
C LYS A 116 5.17 11.42 1.69
N TYR A 117 4.37 10.42 2.08
CA TYR A 117 4.75 9.38 3.03
C TYR A 117 5.02 8.02 2.36
N ILE A 118 4.72 7.88 1.07
CA ILE A 118 4.88 6.63 0.34
C ILE A 118 6.25 6.61 -0.32
N ASP A 119 7.00 5.54 -0.14
CA ASP A 119 8.30 5.37 -0.79
C ASP A 119 8.13 4.71 -2.16
N ILE A 120 7.37 3.61 -2.20
CA ILE A 120 7.11 2.83 -3.42
C ILE A 120 5.62 2.70 -3.69
N LEU A 121 5.20 2.99 -4.91
CA LEU A 121 3.81 2.86 -5.37
C LEU A 121 3.70 1.76 -6.42
N VAL A 122 2.77 0.83 -6.22
CA VAL A 122 2.30 -0.08 -7.27
C VAL A 122 0.98 0.47 -7.80
N ASP A 123 1.01 1.03 -9.01
CA ASP A 123 -0.10 1.81 -9.55
C ASP A 123 -0.89 1.08 -10.65
N GLY A 124 -2.12 1.54 -10.87
CA GLY A 124 -3.03 1.02 -11.88
C GLY A 124 -3.85 -0.19 -11.46
N GLN A 125 -5.07 -0.27 -12.01
CA GLN A 125 -5.97 -1.40 -11.77
C GLN A 125 -5.37 -2.71 -12.27
N PHE A 126 -5.72 -3.80 -11.57
CA PHE A 126 -5.49 -5.15 -12.07
C PHE A 126 -6.32 -5.40 -13.34
N ILE A 127 -5.66 -5.86 -14.41
CA ILE A 127 -6.29 -6.23 -15.68
C ILE A 127 -6.07 -7.72 -15.92
N ASP A 128 -7.16 -8.50 -15.89
CA ASP A 128 -7.10 -9.98 -15.95
C ASP A 128 -6.49 -10.51 -17.26
N SER A 129 -6.70 -9.84 -18.39
CA SER A 129 -6.10 -10.19 -19.68
C SER A 129 -4.59 -9.93 -19.76
N LEU A 130 -4.06 -9.11 -18.84
CA LEU A 130 -2.64 -8.78 -18.72
C LEU A 130 -2.00 -9.46 -17.51
N LYS A 131 -2.71 -10.41 -16.89
CA LYS A 131 -2.26 -11.15 -15.72
C LYS A 131 -1.02 -11.95 -16.03
N ASP A 132 0.01 -11.77 -15.19
CA ASP A 132 1.25 -12.52 -15.32
C ASP A 132 1.81 -12.82 -13.91
N ARG A 133 1.97 -14.11 -13.61
CA ARG A 133 2.42 -14.59 -12.30
C ARG A 133 3.94 -14.54 -12.12
N THR A 134 4.68 -14.25 -13.19
CA THR A 134 6.14 -14.10 -13.15
C THR A 134 6.57 -12.68 -12.75
N LEU A 135 5.63 -11.73 -12.76
CA LEU A 135 5.87 -10.37 -12.34
C LEU A 135 6.07 -10.31 -10.82
N LYS A 136 7.15 -9.65 -10.39
CA LYS A 136 7.35 -9.32 -8.98
C LYS A 136 6.34 -8.25 -8.55
N PHE A 137 5.72 -8.45 -7.40
CA PHE A 137 4.94 -7.43 -6.67
C PHE A 137 3.79 -6.76 -7.45
N ARG A 138 3.30 -7.37 -8.53
CA ARG A 138 2.15 -6.86 -9.28
C ARG A 138 1.44 -8.01 -9.99
N GLY A 139 0.14 -7.85 -10.19
CA GLY A 139 -0.71 -8.91 -10.74
C GLY A 139 -0.81 -8.88 -12.26
N SER A 140 -0.65 -7.71 -12.88
CA SER A 140 -0.79 -7.52 -14.32
C SER A 140 0.24 -6.55 -14.90
N SER A 141 0.61 -6.76 -16.17
CA SER A 141 1.75 -6.07 -16.81
C SER A 141 1.57 -4.57 -17.05
N ASN A 142 0.34 -4.06 -16.97
CA ASN A 142 0.05 -2.63 -17.02
C ASN A 142 0.44 -1.88 -15.74
N GLN A 143 0.50 -2.56 -14.60
CA GLN A 143 0.76 -1.92 -13.32
C GLN A 143 2.22 -1.51 -13.26
N ARG A 144 2.57 -0.32 -12.75
CA ARG A 144 3.97 0.13 -12.63
C ARG A 144 4.38 0.12 -11.16
N ILE A 145 5.66 -0.16 -10.91
CA ILE A 145 6.27 0.02 -9.59
C ILE A 145 7.11 1.29 -9.67
N ILE A 146 6.75 2.29 -8.88
CA ILE A 146 7.27 3.66 -8.98
C ILE A 146 7.96 4.03 -7.68
N ASP A 147 9.18 4.56 -7.79
CA ASP A 147 9.88 5.18 -6.67
C ASP A 147 9.37 6.61 -6.51
N ILE A 148 8.49 6.81 -5.52
CA ILE A 148 7.75 8.07 -5.35
C ILE A 148 8.70 9.19 -4.92
N GLN A 149 9.61 8.92 -3.99
CA GLN A 149 10.53 9.94 -3.47
C GLN A 149 11.46 10.44 -4.57
N LYS A 150 12.02 9.54 -5.40
CA LYS A 150 12.80 9.97 -6.57
C LYS A 150 11.93 10.67 -7.60
N SER A 151 10.69 10.20 -7.82
CA SER A 151 9.80 10.78 -8.81
C SER A 151 9.41 12.23 -8.47
N LEU A 152 9.09 12.50 -7.20
CA LEU A 152 8.79 13.83 -6.68
C LEU A 152 10.01 14.75 -6.79
N ALA A 153 11.19 14.28 -6.38
CA ALA A 153 12.42 15.08 -6.46
C ALA A 153 12.78 15.48 -7.90
N ASN A 154 12.58 14.58 -8.86
CA ASN A 154 12.97 14.79 -10.25
C ASN A 154 11.84 15.31 -11.16
N HIS A 155 10.63 15.50 -10.62
CA HIS A 155 9.44 15.94 -11.36
C HIS A 155 9.14 15.07 -12.59
N LYS A 156 9.45 13.77 -12.51
CA LYS A 156 9.25 12.77 -13.57
C LYS A 156 9.08 11.40 -12.96
N ILE A 157 8.35 10.51 -13.63
CA ILE A 157 8.18 9.13 -13.15
C ILE A 157 9.52 8.38 -13.20
N ILE A 158 9.94 7.85 -12.07
CA ILE A 158 11.10 6.98 -11.93
C ILE A 158 10.59 5.60 -11.51
N LEU A 159 10.75 4.63 -12.40
CA LEU A 159 10.38 3.25 -12.13
C LEU A 159 11.36 2.64 -11.12
N TYR A 160 10.80 1.94 -10.14
CA TYR A 160 11.55 1.15 -9.19
C TYR A 160 12.02 -0.15 -9.85
N LYS A 161 13.26 -0.57 -9.56
CA LYS A 161 13.85 -1.78 -10.11
C LYS A 161 13.93 -2.84 -9.02
N CYS A 162 12.99 -3.78 -9.06
CA CYS A 162 12.92 -4.98 -8.24
C CYS A 162 13.63 -6.18 -8.89
#